data_AF-A0A354XGE2-F1
#
_entry.id   AF-A0A354XGE2-F1
#
_cell.length_a   1.000
_cell.length_b   1.000
_cell.length_c   1.000
_cell.angle_alpha   90.00
_cell.angle_beta   90.00
_cell.angle_gamma   90.00
#
_symmetry.space_group_name_H-M   'P 1'
#
loop_
_entity.id
_entity.type
_entity.pdbx_description
1 polymer ?
#
loop_
_entity_poly.entity_id
_entity_poly.type
_entity_poly.pdbx_seq_one_letter_code
_entity_poly.pdbx_strand_id
1 'polypeptide(L)' 'MTQAVESVEKRESSEVAGEALAAFIRRYPKLWVITGAGVSTDSGIPDYRDADGQWKRPPPVQ' A
#
# COMPACT_ATOMS: atom_id res chain seq x y z
N MET A 1 7.54 24.65 -7.45
CA MET A 1 6.83 24.98 -6.19
C MET A 1 5.58 24.13 -5.99
N THR A 2 4.80 23.85 -7.05
CA THR A 2 3.56 23.03 -7.02
C THR A 2 3.74 21.55 -6.63
N GLN A 3 4.81 20.87 -7.09
CA GLN A 3 5.02 19.45 -6.72
C GLN A 3 5.36 19.22 -5.25
N ALA A 4 6.05 20.19 -4.61
CA ALA A 4 6.45 20.05 -3.22
C ALA A 4 5.23 20.15 -2.29
N VAL A 5 4.29 21.05 -2.57
CA VAL A 5 3.06 21.21 -1.77
C VAL A 5 2.16 19.98 -1.86
N GLU A 6 2.02 19.39 -3.05
CA GLU A 6 1.23 18.17 -3.26
C GLU A 6 1.85 16.96 -2.54
N SER A 7 3.19 16.86 -2.52
CA SER A 7 3.89 15.80 -1.80
C SER A 7 3.77 15.90 -0.28
N VAL A 8 3.62 17.12 0.26
CA VAL A 8 3.42 17.36 1.69
C VAL A 8 1.99 17.00 2.08
N GLU A 9 0.99 17.47 1.31
CA GLU A 9 -0.42 17.16 1.55
C GLU A 9 -0.72 15.65 1.51
N LYS A 10 -0.05 14.91 0.61
CA LYS A 10 -0.14 13.45 0.54
C LYS A 10 0.46 12.76 1.78
N ARG A 11 1.54 13.30 2.35
CA ARG A 11 2.17 12.75 3.57
C ARG A 11 1.29 12.98 4.79
N GLU A 12 0.80 14.20 4.97
CA GLU A 12 -0.16 14.55 6.04
C GLU A 12 -1.38 13.63 5.99
N SER A 13 -1.94 13.41 4.80
CA SER A 13 -3.08 12.49 4.61
C SER A 13 -2.74 11.05 5.02
N SER A 14 -1.53 10.58 4.70
CA SER A 14 -1.10 9.22 5.06
C SER A 14 -0.85 9.04 6.57
N GLU A 15 -0.38 10.09 7.25
CA GLU A 15 -0.17 10.09 8.70
C GLU A 15 -1.51 10.00 9.43
N VAL A 16 -2.49 10.81 9.04
CA VAL A 16 -3.86 10.75 9.59
C VAL A 16 -4.49 9.37 9.36
N ALA A 17 -4.34 8.79 8.16
CA ALA A 17 -4.82 7.44 7.88
C ALA A 17 -4.12 6.37 8.74
N GLY A 18 -2.81 6.52 8.96
CA GLY A 18 -2.02 5.63 9.81
C GLY A 18 -2.47 5.66 11.27
N GLU A 19 -2.74 6.85 11.82
CA GLU A 19 -3.28 7.01 13.18
C GLU A 19 -4.66 6.35 13.33
N ALA A 20 -5.55 6.57 12.36
CA ALA A 20 -6.87 5.94 12.35
C ALA A 20 -6.79 4.41 12.29
N LEU A 21 -5.90 3.86 11.46
CA LEU A 21 -5.66 2.41 11.37
C LEU A 21 -5.08 1.85 12.67
N ALA A 22 -4.12 2.55 13.29
CA ALA A 22 -3.55 2.12 14.57
C ALA A 22 -4.61 2.08 15.68
N ALA A 23 -5.50 3.07 15.74
CA ALA A 23 -6.62 3.09 16.67
C ALA A 23 -7.58 1.91 16.45
N PHE A 24 -7.90 1.59 15.18
CA PHE A 24 -8.72 0.45 14.81
C PHE A 24 -8.10 -0.88 15.25
N ILE A 25 -6.80 -1.10 14.99
CA ILE A 25 -6.09 -2.31 15.38
C ILE A 25 -6.09 -2.51 16.91
N ARG A 26 -5.86 -1.43 17.68
CA ARG A 26 -5.91 -1.49 19.15
C ARG A 26 -7.30 -1.83 19.66
N ARG A 27 -8.36 -1.36 19.00
CA ARG A 27 -9.75 -1.61 19.38
C ARG A 27 -10.18 -3.06 19.13
N TYR A 28 -9.66 -3.68 18.07
CA TYR A 28 -10.03 -5.03 17.64
C TYR A 28 -8.81 -5.95 17.66
N PRO A 29 -8.53 -6.67 18.77
CA PRO A 29 -7.28 -7.43 18.90
C PRO A 29 -7.24 -8.74 18.09
N LYS A 30 -8.37 -9.19 17.55
CA LYS A 30 -8.48 -10.41 16.71
C LYS A 30 -8.81 -10.03 15.28
N LEU A 31 -7.80 -9.51 14.58
CA LEU A 31 -7.93 -9.13 13.18
C LEU A 31 -7.44 -10.23 12.26
N TRP A 32 -8.13 -10.34 11.13
CA TRP A 32 -7.64 -11.06 9.98
C TRP A 32 -7.22 -10.04 8.93
N VAL A 33 -6.01 -10.21 8.38
CA VAL A 33 -5.41 -9.28 7.43
C VAL A 33 -5.16 -10.03 6.13
N ILE A 34 -5.66 -9.50 5.03
CA ILE A 34 -5.39 -9.99 3.68
C ILE A 34 -4.33 -9.08 3.07
N THR A 35 -3.24 -9.66 2.58
CA THR A 35 -2.18 -8.94 1.88
C THR A 35 -2.06 -9.41 0.44
N GLY A 36 -1.52 -8.55 -0.42
CA GLY A 36 -1.10 -8.92 -1.78
C GLY A 36 0.42 -9.02 -1.89
N ALA A 37 0.91 -9.44 -3.06
CA ALA A 37 2.35 -9.56 -3.35
C ALA A 37 3.15 -8.26 -3.15
N GLY A 38 2.49 -7.10 -3.24
CA GLY A 38 3.11 -5.79 -3.02
C GLY A 38 3.80 -5.66 -1.65
N VAL A 39 3.35 -6.37 -0.61
CA VAL A 39 4.00 -6.31 0.71
C VAL A 39 5.42 -6.91 0.71
N SER A 40 5.79 -7.66 -0.32
CA SER A 40 7.08 -8.36 -0.43
C SER A 40 8.05 -7.71 -1.43
N THR A 41 7.69 -6.60 -2.07
CA THR A 41 8.57 -5.96 -3.07
C THR A 41 9.86 -5.45 -2.45
N ASP A 42 9.79 -4.91 -1.23
CA ASP A 42 10.95 -4.37 -0.53
C ASP A 42 11.92 -5.47 -0.05
N SER A 43 11.50 -6.73 -0.04
CA SER A 43 12.37 -7.90 0.20
C SER A 43 12.91 -8.54 -1.08
N GLY A 44 12.65 -7.94 -2.25
CA GLY A 44 13.11 -8.44 -3.55
C GLY A 44 12.18 -9.45 -4.22
N ILE A 45 11.00 -9.73 -3.65
CA ILE A 45 10.00 -10.60 -4.28
C ILE A 45 9.09 -9.72 -5.16
N PRO A 46 9.04 -9.93 -6.48
CA PRO A 46 8.26 -9.07 -7.36
C PRO A 46 6.76 -9.26 -7.15
N ASP A 47 6.02 -8.17 -7.28
CA ASP A 47 4.57 -8.16 -7.39
C ASP A 47 4.12 -8.42 -8.84
N TYR A 48 2.80 -8.50 -9.04
CA TYR A 48 2.21 -8.89 -10.32
C TYR A 48 1.87 -7.71 -11.22
N ARG A 49 1.45 -6.58 -10.62
CA ARG A 49 0.86 -5.44 -11.33
C ARG A 49 1.59 -4.14 -11.04
N ASP A 50 1.58 -3.21 -11.98
CA ASP A 50 2.07 -1.83 -11.79
C ASP A 50 1.01 -0.91 -11.18
N ALA A 51 1.37 0.37 -11.02
CA ALA A 51 0.51 1.40 -10.43
C ALA A 51 -0.77 1.64 -11.25
N ASP A 52 -0.75 1.32 -12.54
CA ASP A 52 -1.89 1.43 -13.46
C ASP A 52 -2.68 0.10 -13.57
N GLY A 53 -2.31 -0.91 -12.78
CA GLY A 53 -2.95 -2.22 -12.71
C GLY A 53 -2.57 -3.17 -13.86
N GLN A 54 -1.64 -2.78 -14.73
CA GLN A 54 -1.18 -3.63 -15.84
C GLN A 54 -0.26 -4.73 -15.33
N TRP A 55 -0.24 -5.86 -16.03
CA TRP A 55 0.65 -6.95 -15.68
C TRP A 55 2.10 -6.55 -15.96
N LYS A 56 2.98 -6.66 -14.95
CA LYS A 56 4.42 -6.38 -15.10
C LYS A 56 5.15 -7.41 -15.96
N ARG A 57 4.58 -8.60 -16.10
CA ARG A 57 5.09 -9.76 -16.86
C ARG A 57 3.91 -10.46 -17.53
N PRO A 58 4.12 -11.25 -18.60
CA PRO A 58 3.04 -12.05 -19.19
C PRO A 58 2.27 -12.81 -18.10
N PRO A 59 0.92 -12.78 -18.11
CA PRO A 59 0.14 -13.43 -17.08
C PRO A 59 0.43 -14.94 -17.06
N PRO A 60 0.38 -15.59 -15.90
CA PRO A 60 0.52 -17.04 -15.83
C PRO A 60 -0.55 -17.70 -16.72
N VAL A 61 -0.16 -18.77 -17.41
CA VAL A 61 -1.04 -19.55 -18.29
C VAL A 61 -2.29 -19.99 -17.53
N GLN A 62 -3.46 -19.77 -18.11
CA GLN A 62 -4.77 -20.18 -17.57
C GLN A 62 -5.08 -21.64 -17.87
#